data_AF-A0A438KRG6-F1
#
_entry.id   AF-A0A438KRG6-F1
#
_cell.length_a   1.000
_cell.length_b   1.000
_cell.length_c   1.000
_cell.angle_alpha   90.00
_cell.angle_beta   90.00
_cell.angle_gamma   90.00
#
_symmetry.space_group_name_H-M   'P 1'
#
loop_
_entity.id
_entity.type
_entity.pdbx_description
1 polymer ?
#
loop_
_entity_poly.entity_id
_entity_poly.type
_entity_poly.pdbx_seq_one_letter_code
_entity_poly.pdbx_strand_id
1 'polypeptide(L)'
;MPSIRAPATKKTTTLTVAIKCRPLTEKERLRSRDIVRVKEDKEVVVLDPDLTKDYLERIQNRTKEKKYSFDYAFGPDCTNLVCDILCNS
;
A
#
# COMPACT_ATOMS: atom_id res chain seq x y z
N MET A 1 -32.91 -19.38 27.35
CA MET A 1 -32.13 -18.91 26.19
C MET A 1 -31.43 -17.61 26.58
N PRO A 2 -30.11 -17.44 26.36
CA PRO A 2 -29.44 -16.20 26.68
C PRO A 2 -29.86 -15.12 25.66
N SER A 3 -30.38 -13.99 26.15
CA SER A 3 -30.72 -12.84 25.32
C SER A 3 -29.47 -11.98 25.12
N ILE A 4 -28.94 -11.94 23.91
CA ILE A 4 -27.87 -11.02 23.51
C ILE A 4 -28.51 -9.62 23.40
N ARG A 5 -28.14 -8.72 24.31
CA ARG A 5 -28.50 -7.30 24.20
C ARG A 5 -27.41 -6.57 23.44
N ALA A 6 -27.80 -5.82 22.41
CA ALA A 6 -26.89 -4.89 21.75
C ALA A 6 -26.41 -3.84 22.77
N PRO A 7 -25.13 -3.43 22.73
CA PRO A 7 -24.58 -2.45 23.65
C PRO A 7 -25.36 -1.12 23.57
N ALA A 8 -25.61 -0.50 24.74
CA ALA A 8 -26.41 0.70 24.88
C ALA A 8 -25.83 1.93 24.16
N THR A 9 -24.54 1.89 23.81
CA THR A 9 -23.83 2.94 23.09
C THR A 9 -23.12 2.36 21.88
N LYS A 10 -23.32 2.98 20.71
CA LYS A 10 -22.52 2.70 19.51
C LYS A 10 -21.10 3.19 19.79
N LYS A 11 -20.18 2.27 20.08
CA LYS A 11 -18.74 2.59 20.04
C LYS A 11 -18.35 2.72 18.57
N THR A 12 -18.10 3.95 18.12
CA THR A 12 -17.51 4.21 16.80
C THR A 12 -16.18 3.47 16.75
N THR A 13 -16.11 2.44 15.91
CA THR A 13 -14.88 1.67 15.68
C THR A 13 -14.24 2.24 14.42
N THR A 14 -13.01 2.72 14.54
CA THR A 14 -12.22 3.19 13.40
C THR A 14 -11.35 2.05 12.91
N LEU A 15 -11.28 1.87 11.59
CA LEU A 15 -10.38 0.92 10.95
C LEU A 15 -9.31 1.71 10.22
N THR A 16 -8.06 1.51 10.60
CA THR A 16 -6.90 2.16 10.00
C THR A 16 -6.15 1.14 9.15
N VAL A 17 -5.81 1.52 7.92
CA VAL A 17 -5.05 0.70 6.98
C VAL A 17 -3.72 1.35 6.69
N ALA A 18 -2.65 0.65 7.02
CA ALA A 18 -1.28 1.04 6.75
C ALA A 18 -0.59 0.06 5.81
N ILE A 19 0.35 0.55 5.00
CA ILE A 19 1.19 -0.26 4.12
C ILE A 19 2.67 0.05 4.36
N LYS A 20 3.52 -0.99 4.40
CA LYS A 20 4.98 -0.85 4.46
C LYS A 20 5.62 -1.54 3.27
N CYS A 21 6.32 -0.77 2.45
CA CYS A 21 7.13 -1.30 1.37
C CYS A 21 8.49 -1.71 1.92
N ARG A 22 8.89 -2.97 1.77
CA ARG A 22 10.24 -3.40 2.16
C ARG A 22 11.29 -2.90 1.16
N PRO A 23 12.53 -2.65 1.60
CA PRO A 23 13.63 -2.47 0.68
C PRO A 23 13.86 -3.74 -0.16
N LEU A 24 14.19 -3.54 -1.43
CA LEU A 24 14.64 -4.61 -2.32
C LEU A 24 16.02 -5.11 -1.88
N THR A 25 16.20 -6.42 -1.91
CA THR A 25 17.51 -7.03 -1.70
C THR A 25 18.42 -6.79 -2.91
N GLU A 26 19.74 -6.92 -2.72
CA GLU A 26 20.70 -6.75 -3.82
C GLU A 26 20.44 -7.71 -4.98
N LYS A 27 20.12 -8.97 -4.69
CA LYS A 27 19.80 -9.99 -5.71
C LYS A 27 18.57 -9.60 -6.54
N GLU A 28 17.59 -8.96 -5.94
CA GLU A 28 16.37 -8.50 -6.61
C GLU A 28 16.66 -7.27 -7.48
N ARG A 29 17.45 -6.31 -6.96
CA ARG A 29 17.87 -5.14 -7.72
C ARG A 29 18.67 -5.50 -8.98
N LEU A 30 19.46 -6.57 -8.92
CA LEU A 30 20.24 -7.06 -10.06
C LEU A 30 19.37 -7.76 -11.13
N ARG A 31 18.24 -8.34 -10.74
CA ARG A 31 17.40 -9.18 -11.63
C ARG A 31 16.14 -8.49 -12.11
N SER A 32 15.70 -7.44 -11.42
CA SER A 32 14.38 -6.85 -11.64
C SER A 32 14.39 -5.35 -11.41
N ARG A 33 13.53 -4.66 -12.16
CA ARG A 33 13.29 -3.23 -11.96
C ARG A 33 12.42 -3.01 -10.74
N ASP A 34 12.73 -1.96 -10.00
CA ASP A 34 11.88 -1.50 -8.92
C ASP A 34 10.64 -0.81 -9.48
N ILE A 35 9.47 -1.36 -9.16
CA ILE A 35 8.17 -0.94 -9.67
C ILE A 35 7.28 -0.29 -8.60
N VAL A 36 7.71 -0.22 -7.35
CA VAL A 36 6.88 0.33 -6.27
C VAL A 36 7.38 1.72 -5.89
N ARG A 37 6.46 2.69 -5.83
CA ARG A 37 6.75 4.08 -5.44
C ARG A 37 5.77 4.50 -4.36
N VAL A 38 6.26 5.06 -3.27
CA VAL A 38 5.43 5.68 -2.23
C VAL A 38 5.41 7.19 -2.46
N LYS A 39 4.24 7.82 -2.35
CA LYS A 39 4.03 9.25 -2.51
C LYS A 39 3.22 9.79 -1.34
N GLU A 40 3.64 10.95 -0.83
CA GLU A 40 2.93 11.74 0.19
C GLU A 40 2.53 10.94 1.44
N ASP A 41 3.29 9.89 1.76
CA ASP A 41 3.06 8.97 2.88
C ASP A 41 1.65 8.36 2.96
N LYS A 42 0.91 8.36 1.84
CA LYS A 42 -0.49 7.90 1.74
C LYS A 42 -0.83 7.18 0.44
N GLU A 43 -0.06 7.41 -0.63
CA GLU A 43 -0.29 6.77 -1.92
C GLU A 43 0.85 5.80 -2.25
N VAL A 44 0.51 4.61 -2.75
CA VAL A 44 1.45 3.68 -3.36
C VAL A 44 1.11 3.53 -4.83
N VAL A 45 2.10 3.77 -5.68
CA VAL A 45 2.03 3.57 -7.12
C VAL A 45 2.79 2.31 -7.48
N VAL A 46 2.11 1.38 -8.15
CA VAL A 46 2.71 0.17 -8.72
C VAL A 46 2.81 0.35 -10.22
N LEU A 47 4.03 0.24 -10.74
CA LEU A 47 4.34 0.32 -12.15
C LEU A 47 4.23 -1.06 -12.81
N ASP A 48 3.74 -1.07 -14.03
CA ASP A 48 3.87 -2.26 -14.87
C ASP A 48 5.36 -2.51 -15.18
N PRO A 49 5.88 -3.72 -14.95
CA PRO A 49 7.28 -4.01 -15.23
C PRO A 49 7.60 -4.00 -16.73
N ASP A 50 6.62 -4.17 -17.62
CA ASP A 50 6.87 -4.10 -19.06
C ASP A 50 7.23 -2.67 -19.48
N LEU A 51 8.19 -2.53 -20.41
CA LEU A 51 8.55 -1.23 -21.00
C LEU A 51 7.80 -0.96 -22.30
N THR A 52 7.35 -2.00 -23.02
CA THR A 52 6.67 -1.84 -24.31
C THR A 52 5.16 -1.61 -24.11
N LYS A 53 4.56 -0.76 -24.95
CA LYS A 53 3.14 -0.39 -24.84
C LYS A 53 2.23 -1.15 -25.79
N ASP A 54 2.79 -2.08 -26.57
CA ASP A 54 2.14 -2.71 -27.71
C ASP A 54 0.81 -3.40 -27.36
N TYR A 55 0.68 -3.91 -26.12
CA TYR A 55 -0.55 -4.54 -25.64
C TYR A 55 -1.56 -3.54 -25.04
N LEU A 56 -1.08 -2.38 -24.56
CA LEU A 56 -1.91 -1.33 -23.96
C LEU A 56 -2.53 -0.41 -25.01
N GLU A 57 -1.87 -0.21 -26.14
CA GLU A 57 -2.40 0.58 -27.27
C GLU A 57 -3.72 -0.02 -27.81
N ARG A 58 -3.92 -1.33 -27.61
CA ARG A 58 -5.14 -2.04 -27.99
C ARG A 58 -6.30 -1.83 -27.01
N ILE A 59 -6.04 -1.28 -25.82
CA ILE A 59 -7.01 -1.09 -24.75
C ILE A 59 -7.00 0.39 -24.33
N GLN A 60 -7.96 1.17 -24.83
CA GLN A 60 -8.09 2.59 -24.46
C GLN A 60 -8.10 2.79 -22.94
N ASN A 61 -7.41 3.84 -22.48
CA ASN A 61 -7.35 4.32 -21.09
C ASN A 61 -6.66 3.41 -20.06
N ARG A 62 -5.85 2.42 -20.44
CA ARG A 62 -4.95 1.75 -19.47
C ARG A 62 -3.59 2.45 -19.38
N THR A 63 -3.22 2.83 -18.16
CA THR A 63 -1.89 3.33 -17.79
C THR A 63 -1.01 2.20 -17.28
N LYS A 64 0.31 2.35 -17.42
CA LYS A 64 1.32 1.47 -16.78
C LYS A 64 1.50 1.75 -15.29
N GLU A 65 0.55 2.43 -14.69
CA GLU A 65 0.60 2.84 -13.29
C GLU A 65 -0.74 2.50 -12.66
N LYS A 66 -0.69 1.87 -11.49
CA LYS A 66 -1.83 1.63 -10.64
C LYS A 66 -1.60 2.28 -9.28
N LYS A 67 -2.53 3.14 -8.88
CA LYS A 67 -2.47 3.89 -7.62
C LYS A 67 -3.35 3.24 -6.56
N TYR A 68 -2.85 3.19 -5.34
CA TYR A 68 -3.54 2.70 -4.15
C TYR A 68 -3.38 3.73 -3.03
N SER A 69 -4.48 4.06 -2.37
CA SER A 69 -4.49 5.03 -1.27
C SER A 69 -4.70 4.32 0.06
N PHE A 70 -3.97 4.77 1.08
CA PHE A 70 -3.96 4.24 2.44
C PHE A 70 -4.00 5.39 3.44
N ASP A 71 -4.33 5.11 4.70
CA ASP A 71 -4.22 6.11 5.76
C ASP A 71 -2.75 6.48 6.00
N TYR A 72 -1.88 5.48 5.89
CA TYR A 72 -0.43 5.60 6.02
C TYR A 72 0.31 4.67 5.04
N ALA A 73 1.35 5.18 4.40
CA ALA A 73 2.22 4.42 3.51
C ALA A 73 3.70 4.69 3.84
N PHE A 74 4.46 3.63 4.10
CA PHE A 74 5.88 3.69 4.44
C PHE A 74 6.75 3.19 3.29
N GLY A 75 7.68 4.04 2.87
CA GLY A 75 8.70 3.68 1.89
C GLY A 75 9.75 2.70 2.42
N PRO A 76 10.62 2.19 1.53
CA PRO A 76 11.67 1.22 1.85
C PRO A 76 12.72 1.75 2.84
N ASP A 77 12.88 3.06 2.92
CA ASP A 77 13.84 3.72 3.82
C ASP A 77 13.26 3.97 5.23
N CYS A 78 12.01 3.58 5.48
CA CYS A 78 11.35 3.78 6.76
C CYS A 78 11.79 2.73 7.80
N THR A 79 12.22 3.21 8.98
CA THR A 79 12.64 2.36 10.09
C THR A 79 11.44 1.71 10.80
N ASN A 80 11.65 0.55 11.43
CA ASN A 80 10.59 -0.12 12.20
C ASN A 80 10.06 0.75 13.33
N LEU A 81 10.93 1.51 14.00
CA LEU A 81 10.54 2.41 15.07
C LEU A 81 9.44 3.39 14.64
N VAL A 82 9.54 3.95 13.43
CA VAL A 82 8.54 4.88 12.91
C VAL A 82 7.23 4.15 12.54
N CYS A 83 7.32 2.93 12.01
CA CYS A 83 6.13 2.12 11.68
C CYS A 83 5.37 1.67 12.93
N ASP A 84 6.07 1.30 14.00
CA ASP A 84 5.49 0.71 15.21
C ASP A 84 4.69 1.73 16.05
N ILE A 85 5.03 3.02 15.94
CA ILE A 85 4.30 4.11 16.60
C ILE A 85 2.83 4.14 16.14
N LEU A 86 2.55 3.79 14.88
CA LEU A 86 1.19 3.83 14.33
C LEU A 86 0.38 2.58 14.64
N CYS A 87 1.01 1.44 14.95
CA CYS A 87 0.29 0.24 15.36
C CYS A 87 -0.17 0.27 16.84
N ASN A 88 0.39 1.16 17.66
CA ASN A 88 0.07 1.27 19.09
C ASN A 88 -0.77 2.51 19.46
N SER A 89 -1.20 3.30 18.47
CA SER A 89 -2.01 4.52 18.66
C SER A 89 -3.51 4.25 18.53
#